data_AF-A0A7J4IBU5-F1
#
_entry.id   AF-A0A7J4IBU5-F1
#
_cell.length_a   1.000
_cell.length_b   1.000
_cell.length_c   1.000
_cell.angle_alpha   90.00
_cell.angle_beta   90.00
_cell.angle_gamma   90.00
#
_symmetry.space_group_name_H-M   'P 1'
#
loop_
_entity.id
_entity.type
_entity.pdbx_description
1 polymer ?
#
loop_
_entity_poly.entity_id
_entity_poly.type
_entity_poly.pdbx_seq_one_letter_code
_entity_poly.pdbx_strand_id
1 'polypeptide(L)'
;YFTAINQRKKQGLRYYFMIGHPGDTLSEVISLHDIIKKRHLENIEQFQLFTPTPMTMSTCMYWTGLNPITGQKIKVVYDYHTKKRLKRVMLNLPLQKSAGDED
;
A
#
# COMPACT_ATOMS: atom_id res chain seq x y z
N TYR A 1 -20.13 8.62 -11.14
CA TYR A 1 -20.86 7.37 -10.84
C TYR A 1 -21.44 7.35 -9.42
N PHE A 2 -20.62 7.37 -8.35
CA PHE A 2 -21.12 7.36 -6.96
C PHE A 2 -22.18 8.44 -6.66
N THR A 3 -21.93 9.68 -7.08
CA THR A 3 -22.88 10.80 -6.89
C THR A 3 -24.25 10.53 -7.53
N ALA A 4 -24.28 9.85 -8.69
CA ALA A 4 -25.51 9.55 -9.40
C ALA A 4 -26.35 8.49 -8.65
N ILE A 5 -25.71 7.44 -8.12
CA ILE A 5 -26.40 6.38 -7.37
C ILE A 5 -26.78 6.78 -5.93
N ASN A 6 -26.15 7.82 -5.38
CA ASN A 6 -26.32 8.26 -4.00
C ASN A 6 -27.26 9.48 -3.82
N GLN A 7 -27.92 9.95 -4.88
CA GLN A 7 -28.76 11.17 -4.85
C GLN A 7 -29.78 11.24 -3.70
N ARG A 8 -30.30 10.08 -3.25
CA ARG A 8 -31.32 10.01 -2.19
C ARG A 8 -30.82 9.46 -0.85
N LYS A 9 -29.62 8.87 -0.79
CA LYS A 9 -29.18 8.07 0.37
C LYS A 9 -28.25 8.79 1.35
N LYS A 10 -27.86 10.04 1.11
CA LYS A 10 -26.97 10.85 1.97
C LYS A 10 -25.72 10.09 2.46
N GLN A 11 -25.23 9.10 1.70
CA GLN A 11 -24.10 8.26 2.12
C GLN A 11 -22.78 8.99 1.86
N GLY A 12 -21.79 8.79 2.72
CA GLY A 12 -20.42 9.20 2.46
C GLY A 12 -19.65 8.10 1.72
N LEU A 13 -18.71 8.48 0.86
CA LEU A 13 -17.71 7.56 0.33
C LEU A 13 -16.45 7.72 1.19
N ARG A 14 -15.80 6.62 1.53
CA ARG A 14 -14.48 6.59 2.17
C ARG A 14 -13.58 5.66 1.39
N TYR A 15 -12.35 6.09 1.14
CA TYR A 15 -11.34 5.26 0.50
C TYR A 15 -10.43 4.64 1.54
N TYR A 16 -10.08 3.39 1.32
CA TYR A 16 -9.13 2.63 2.12
C TYR A 16 -8.10 2.03 1.17
N PHE A 17 -6.83 2.21 1.50
CA PHE A 17 -5.72 1.74 0.68
C PHE A 17 -4.79 0.85 1.51
N MET A 18 -4.26 -0.18 0.85
CA MET A 18 -3.27 -1.07 1.43
C MET A 18 -1.92 -0.85 0.75
N ILE A 19 -0.84 -0.85 1.52
CA ILE A 19 0.53 -0.71 1.03
C ILE A 19 1.43 -1.83 1.57
N GLY A 20 2.50 -2.14 0.86
CA GLY A 20 3.48 -3.16 1.28
C GLY A 20 2.98 -4.58 1.03
N HIS A 21 2.05 -4.75 0.09
CA HIS A 21 1.62 -6.05 -0.40
C HIS A 21 2.79 -6.80 -1.08
N PRO A 22 2.84 -8.14 -1.06
CA PRO A 22 3.88 -8.89 -1.76
C PRO A 22 3.93 -8.59 -3.27
N GLY A 23 5.05 -8.04 -3.73
CA GLY A 23 5.22 -7.53 -5.09
C GLY A 23 5.29 -6.00 -5.17
N ASP A 24 4.86 -5.29 -4.12
CA ASP A 24 4.97 -3.83 -4.07
C ASP A 24 6.43 -3.37 -4.05
N THR A 25 6.69 -2.29 -4.78
CA THR A 25 7.96 -1.57 -4.72
C THR A 25 7.77 -0.19 -4.09
N LEU A 26 8.87 0.42 -3.65
CA LEU A 26 8.83 1.81 -3.17
C LEU A 26 8.28 2.76 -4.25
N SER A 27 8.59 2.50 -5.52
CA SER A 27 8.10 3.30 -6.65
C SER A 27 6.58 3.23 -6.78
N GLU A 28 5.97 2.06 -6.59
CA GLU A 28 4.51 1.89 -6.64
C GLU A 28 3.83 2.66 -5.49
N VAL A 29 4.42 2.63 -4.29
CA VAL A 29 3.91 3.39 -3.16
C VAL A 29 4.01 4.90 -3.43
N ILE A 30 5.10 5.40 -3.99
CA ILE A 30 5.22 6.81 -4.38
C ILE A 30 4.18 7.17 -5.46
N SER A 31 4.03 6.33 -6.48
CA SER A 31 3.03 6.52 -7.55
C SER A 31 1.60 6.60 -6.99
N LEU A 32 1.23 5.70 -6.08
CA LEU A 32 -0.07 5.73 -5.40
C LEU A 32 -0.29 7.06 -4.65
N HIS A 33 0.74 7.54 -3.96
CA HIS A 33 0.67 8.80 -3.20
C HIS A 33 0.46 10.01 -4.11
N ASP A 34 1.18 10.08 -5.23
CA ASP A 34 1.03 11.14 -6.22
C ASP A 34 -0.36 11.11 -6.87
N ILE A 35 -0.89 9.92 -7.16
CA ILE A 35 -2.25 9.77 -7.70
C ILE A 35 -3.30 10.26 -6.71
N ILE A 36 -3.16 9.94 -5.42
CA ILE A 36 -4.06 10.40 -4.36
C ILE A 36 -4.09 11.92 -4.29
N LYS A 37 -2.91 12.56 -4.30
CA LYS A 37 -2.79 14.03 -4.31
C LYS A 37 -3.41 14.64 -5.57
N LYS A 38 -3.05 14.12 -6.75
CA LYS A 38 -3.53 14.61 -8.04
C LYS A 38 -5.05 14.51 -8.20
N ARG A 39 -5.67 13.48 -7.59
CA ARG A 39 -7.12 13.26 -7.65
C ARG A 39 -7.90 13.91 -6.50
N HIS A 40 -7.23 14.65 -5.61
CA HIS A 40 -7.85 15.30 -4.45
C HIS A 40 -8.73 14.33 -3.64
N LEU A 41 -8.22 13.13 -3.37
CA LEU A 41 -8.92 12.13 -2.57
C LEU A 41 -8.80 12.48 -1.08
N GLU A 42 -9.52 13.51 -0.64
CA GLU A 42 -9.49 14.06 0.72
C GLU A 42 -10.21 13.18 1.75
N ASN A 43 -11.03 12.24 1.29
CA ASN A 43 -11.85 11.34 2.10
C ASN A 43 -11.17 9.96 2.36
N ILE A 44 -9.84 9.92 2.36
CA ILE A 44 -9.07 8.74 2.79
C ILE A 44 -8.98 8.76 4.31
N GLU A 45 -9.58 7.78 4.97
CA GLU A 45 -9.55 7.71 6.44
C GLU A 45 -8.25 7.09 6.94
N GLN A 46 -7.79 5.98 6.35
CA GLN A 46 -6.60 5.26 6.79
C GLN A 46 -5.92 4.48 5.66
N PHE A 47 -4.59 4.43 5.74
CA PHE A 47 -3.76 3.49 5.00
C PHE A 47 -3.41 2.32 5.91
N GLN A 48 -3.61 1.09 5.42
CA GLN A 48 -3.18 -0.10 6.13
C GLN A 48 -1.91 -0.67 5.51
N LEU A 49 -0.98 -1.04 6.37
CA LEU A 49 0.15 -1.84 5.96
C LEU A 49 -0.30 -3.30 5.82
N PHE A 50 0.14 -3.97 4.75
CA PHE A 50 -0.16 -5.38 4.56
C PHE A 50 0.26 -6.22 5.77
N THR A 51 -0.68 -7.03 6.24
CA THR A 51 -0.47 -8.02 7.30
C THR A 51 -0.86 -9.38 6.74
N PRO A 52 0.03 -10.39 6.79
CA PRO A 52 -0.30 -11.71 6.29
C PRO A 52 -1.45 -12.31 7.10
N THR A 53 -2.59 -12.50 6.45
CA THR A 53 -3.78 -13.14 7.03
C THR A 53 -3.89 -14.57 6.48
N PRO A 54 -4.15 -15.59 7.32
CA PRO A 54 -4.33 -16.97 6.87
C PRO A 54 -5.35 -17.10 5.74
N MET A 55 -5.20 -18.16 4.93
CA MET A 55 -6.11 -18.48 3.82
C MET A 55 -6.21 -17.41 2.72
N THR A 56 -5.20 -16.54 2.60
CA THR A 56 -5.13 -15.59 1.48
C THR A 56 -3.97 -15.91 0.56
N MET A 57 -4.19 -15.70 -0.73
CA MET A 57 -3.16 -15.88 -1.76
C MET A 57 -1.98 -14.94 -1.53
N SER A 58 -2.25 -13.71 -1.06
CA SER A 58 -1.23 -12.73 -0.64
C SER A 58 -0.34 -13.26 0.48
N THR A 59 -0.87 -14.02 1.43
CA THR A 59 -0.03 -14.63 2.47
C THR A 59 0.84 -15.74 1.91
N CYS A 60 0.34 -16.54 0.97
CA CYS A 60 1.17 -17.51 0.26
C CYS A 60 2.30 -16.80 -0.49
N MET A 61 1.99 -15.73 -1.22
CA MET A 61 2.98 -14.87 -1.90
C MET A 61 4.01 -14.30 -0.92
N TYR A 62 3.55 -13.84 0.25
CA TYR A 62 4.42 -13.30 1.30
C TYR A 62 5.43 -14.35 1.77
N TRP A 63 5.02 -15.60 1.97
CA TRP A 63 5.91 -16.65 2.46
C TRP A 63 6.78 -17.29 1.38
N THR A 64 6.27 -17.45 0.16
CA THR A 64 7.02 -18.10 -0.93
C THR A 64 7.90 -17.13 -1.71
N GLY A 65 7.57 -15.83 -1.70
CA GLY A 65 8.22 -14.83 -2.55
C GLY A 65 7.97 -15.07 -4.04
N LEU A 66 6.87 -15.75 -4.40
CA LEU A 66 6.51 -16.06 -5.78
C LEU A 66 5.17 -15.42 -6.17
N ASN A 67 5.09 -14.94 -7.40
CA ASN A 67 3.82 -14.61 -8.03
C ASN A 67 3.04 -15.92 -8.29
N PRO A 68 1.79 -16.04 -7.85
CA PRO A 68 1.05 -17.30 -7.90
C PRO A 68 0.55 -17.63 -9.30
N ILE A 69 0.51 -16.66 -10.21
CA ILE A 69 0.08 -16.82 -11.60
C ILE A 69 1.28 -17.12 -12.50
N THR A 70 2.35 -16.35 -12.36
CA THR A 70 3.52 -16.46 -13.26
C THR A 70 4.62 -17.38 -12.74
N GLY A 71 4.60 -17.71 -11.45
CA GLY A 71 5.67 -18.47 -10.78
C GLY A 71 6.98 -17.71 -10.60
N GLN A 72 7.05 -16.45 -11.01
CA GLN A 72 8.27 -15.64 -10.93
C GLN A 72 8.50 -15.12 -9.51
N LYS A 73 9.77 -14.91 -9.15
CA LYS A 73 10.13 -14.28 -7.88
C LYS A 73 9.62 -12.84 -7.82
N ILE A 74 9.05 -12.48 -6.67
CA ILE A 74 8.55 -11.13 -6.38
C ILE A 74 9.25 -10.58 -5.15
N LYS A 75 9.34 -9.25 -5.07
CA LYS A 75 9.89 -8.57 -3.90
C LYS A 75 8.86 -8.61 -2.77
N VAL A 76 9.27 -9.06 -1.59
CA VAL A 76 8.43 -9.04 -0.39
C VAL A 76 9.14 -8.24 0.68
N VAL A 77 8.42 -7.31 1.31
CA VAL A 77 8.93 -6.51 2.41
C VAL A 77 8.61 -7.21 3.73
N TYR A 78 9.62 -7.79 4.36
CA TYR A 78 9.48 -8.45 5.66
C TYR A 78 9.79 -7.50 6.81
N ASP A 79 10.83 -6.69 6.64
CA ASP A 79 11.45 -5.92 7.70
C ASP A 79 10.61 -4.71 8.14
N TYR A 80 10.69 -4.43 9.44
CA TYR A 80 9.94 -3.34 10.06
C TYR A 80 10.39 -1.95 9.57
N HIS A 81 11.68 -1.77 9.29
CA HIS A 81 12.25 -0.48 8.90
C HIS A 81 11.72 -0.01 7.54
N THR A 82 11.72 -0.89 6.55
CA THR A 82 11.18 -0.63 5.21
C THR A 82 9.68 -0.42 5.27
N LYS A 83 8.94 -1.25 6.02
CA LYS A 83 7.50 -1.05 6.29
C LYS A 83 7.21 0.34 6.87
N LYS A 84 8.01 0.79 7.84
CA LYS A 84 7.92 2.13 8.45
C LYS A 84 8.26 3.24 7.45
N ARG A 85 9.27 3.02 6.58
CA ARG A 85 9.63 3.94 5.49
C ARG A 85 8.48 4.13 4.51
N LEU A 86 7.84 3.04 4.05
CA LEU A 86 6.66 3.10 3.18
C LEU A 86 5.52 3.89 3.82
N LYS A 87 5.24 3.65 5.10
CA LYS A 87 4.22 4.40 5.86
C LYS A 87 4.53 5.89 5.94
N ARG A 88 5.80 6.28 6.16
CA ARG A 88 6.21 7.69 6.21
C ARG A 88 6.01 8.40 4.88
N VAL A 89 6.31 7.74 3.76
CA VAL A 89 6.06 8.27 2.40
C VAL A 89 4.59 8.63 2.24
N MET A 90 3.69 7.71 2.59
CA MET A 90 2.23 7.95 2.51
C MET A 90 1.77 9.11 3.40
N LEU A 91 2.35 9.25 4.59
CA LEU A 91 1.98 10.28 5.55
C LEU A 91 2.66 11.65 5.31
N ASN A 92 3.44 11.81 4.24
CA ASN A 92 4.29 13.00 4.00
C ASN A 92 5.22 13.33 5.18
N LEU A 93 5.67 12.33 5.94
CA LEU A 93 6.58 12.54 7.08
C LEU A 93 8.04 12.49 6.61
N PRO A 94 8.95 13.28 7.22
CA PRO A 94 10.36 13.26 6.86
C PRO A 94 10.94 11.85 7.01
N LEU A 95 11.70 11.41 6.00
CA LEU A 95 12.41 10.15 6.00
C LEU A 95 13.61 10.26 6.94
N GLN A 96 13.70 9.37 7.93
CA GLN A 96 14.95 9.22 8.70
C GLN A 96 15.94 8.47 7.82
N LYS A 97 17.19 8.95 7.75
CA LYS A 97 18.29 8.18 7.14
C LYS A 97 18.49 6.90 7.97
N SER A 98 18.26 5.74 7.36
CA SER A 98 18.70 4.46 7.93
C SER A 98 20.18 4.29 7.62
N ALA A 99 20.96 3.89 8.63
CA ALA A 99 22.41 3.69 8.56
C ALA A 99 22.81 2.40 7.82
N GLY A 100 22.35 2.21 6.57
CA GLY A 100 22.64 0.99 5.81
C GLY A 100 22.39 1.07 4.31
N ASP A 101 22.35 2.28 3.74
CA ASP A 101 22.33 2.49 2.28
C ASP A 101 23.75 2.87 1.77
N GLU A 102 24.79 2.33 2.41
CA GLU A 102 26.16 2.20 1.90
C GLU A 102 26.47 0.71 1.88
N ASP A 103 26.16 0.04 0.76
CA ASP A 103 26.80 -1.18 0.22
C ASP A 103 26.06 -1.65 -1.05
#